data_AF-A0A1S4C6U2-F1
#
_entry.id   AF-A0A1S4C6U2-F1
#
_cell.length_a   1.000
_cell.length_b   1.000
_cell.length_c   1.000
_cell.angle_alpha   90.00
_cell.angle_beta   90.00
_cell.angle_gamma   90.00
#
_symmetry.space_group_name_H-M   'P 1'
#
loop_
_entity.id
_entity.type
_entity.pdbx_description
1 polymer ?
#
loop_
_entity_poly.entity_id
_entity_poly.type
_entity_poly.pdbx_seq_one_letter_code
_entity_poly.pdbx_strand_id
1 'polypeptide(L)'
;TIFSLAYAVVDSKNDASWKWFFEQFKEAYGERPSMYVVSDRNESILKATSIVYPARSYTLDEFNERMLKIEEVDPCVKSYLYDIGYHRWTRVHAMVNRTFTMTSNIAESLNVVTKEARELPIYDLLEYMRMLLERWTKEKLLKAKGTFTYLGYKFNKELDENNTLSQKLRVRASTDHLHTVLDGVKQYIMCLETKKCSCGKFQLDELPCAHALAALRHRKETYENYCSPYYTRKSLLLTYEMPVNPLPDESKWDVPQHILDEVVKPPAGDKRQSGRPHKERYKIFDEIKSKKYKVSCENCGGEGHNKRTCKNAPKKK
;
A
#
# COMPACT_ATOMS: atom_id res chain seq x y z
N THR A 1 -5.65 3.19 5.09
CA THR A 1 -7.10 3.21 4.79
C THR A 1 -7.25 3.46 3.30
N ILE A 2 -8.21 2.85 2.63
CA ILE A 2 -8.40 2.98 1.17
C ILE A 2 -9.84 3.46 0.98
N PHE A 3 -10.00 4.50 0.17
CA PHE A 3 -11.29 5.03 -0.23
C PHE A 3 -11.33 5.05 -1.76
N SER A 4 -12.31 4.38 -2.35
CA SER A 4 -12.44 4.29 -3.80
C SER A 4 -13.10 5.57 -4.31
N LEU A 5 -12.42 6.25 -5.23
CA LEU A 5 -12.93 7.49 -5.83
C LEU A 5 -13.68 7.23 -7.13
N ALA A 6 -13.07 6.47 -8.04
CA ALA A 6 -13.64 6.18 -9.34
C ALA A 6 -13.22 4.79 -9.84
N TYR A 7 -14.03 4.21 -10.71
CA TYR A 7 -13.70 3.07 -11.55
C TYR A 7 -14.24 3.32 -12.95
N ALA A 8 -13.64 2.67 -13.95
CA ALA A 8 -14.07 2.77 -15.34
C ALA A 8 -14.01 1.41 -16.03
N VAL A 9 -14.97 1.18 -16.93
CA VAL A 9 -14.98 0.05 -17.85
C VAL A 9 -14.57 0.60 -19.21
N VAL A 10 -13.49 0.05 -19.77
CA VAL A 10 -12.92 0.49 -21.04
C VAL A 10 -12.73 -0.72 -21.96
N ASP A 11 -12.72 -0.45 -23.27
CA ASP A 11 -12.54 -1.42 -24.35
C ASP A 11 -11.20 -2.17 -24.24
N SER A 12 -10.12 -1.48 -23.87
CA SER A 12 -8.80 -2.04 -23.70
C SER A 12 -7.91 -1.18 -22.82
N LYS A 13 -6.83 -1.77 -22.29
CA LYS A 13 -5.83 -1.03 -21.50
C LYS A 13 -4.84 -0.36 -22.47
N ASN A 14 -5.26 0.75 -23.07
CA ASN A 14 -4.44 1.54 -24.00
C ASN A 14 -4.30 3.01 -23.52
N ASP A 15 -3.44 3.78 -24.19
CA ASP A 15 -3.16 5.17 -23.82
C ASP A 15 -4.39 6.08 -23.95
N ALA A 16 -5.25 5.83 -24.95
CA ALA A 16 -6.47 6.60 -25.14
C ALA A 16 -7.47 6.36 -23.99
N SER A 17 -7.66 5.12 -23.56
CA SER A 17 -8.55 4.75 -22.46
C SER A 17 -8.05 5.32 -21.12
N TRP A 18 -6.73 5.31 -20.87
CA TRP A 18 -6.16 5.96 -19.69
C TRP A 18 -6.29 7.48 -19.74
N LYS A 19 -6.04 8.10 -20.91
CA LYS A 19 -6.19 9.54 -21.10
C LYS A 19 -7.63 9.97 -20.81
N TRP A 20 -8.60 9.31 -21.42
CA TRP A 20 -10.02 9.57 -21.19
C TRP A 20 -10.38 9.43 -19.69
N PHE A 21 -9.94 8.36 -19.03
CA PHE A 21 -10.20 8.16 -17.60
C PHE A 21 -9.65 9.31 -16.74
N PHE A 22 -8.42 9.74 -16.98
CA PHE A 22 -7.83 10.84 -16.22
C PHE A 22 -8.44 12.21 -16.55
N GLU A 23 -8.90 12.43 -17.78
CA GLU A 23 -9.67 13.62 -18.15
C GLU A 23 -10.99 13.69 -17.39
N GLN A 24 -11.76 12.59 -17.38
CA GLN A 24 -13.00 12.49 -16.60
C GLN A 24 -12.77 12.61 -15.10
N PHE A 25 -11.70 11.98 -14.60
CA PHE A 25 -11.31 12.11 -13.20
C PHE A 25 -10.95 13.56 -12.84
N LYS A 26 -10.23 14.27 -13.70
CA LYS A 26 -9.89 15.68 -13.53
C LYS A 26 -11.13 16.57 -13.56
N GLU A 27 -12.08 16.30 -14.45
CA GLU A 27 -13.33 17.03 -14.54
C GLU A 27 -14.16 16.88 -13.25
N ALA A 28 -14.26 15.66 -12.72
CA ALA A 28 -15.02 15.39 -11.50
C ALA A 28 -14.35 15.90 -10.21
N TYR A 29 -13.02 15.79 -10.10
CA TYR A 29 -12.30 16.02 -8.84
C TYR A 29 -11.40 17.26 -8.82
N GLY A 30 -11.15 17.87 -9.98
CA GLY A 30 -10.21 18.97 -10.17
C GLY A 30 -8.75 18.57 -10.02
N GLU A 31 -7.85 19.54 -10.20
CA GLU A 31 -6.45 19.39 -9.80
C GLU A 31 -6.29 19.67 -8.31
N ARG A 32 -5.49 18.83 -7.63
CA ARG A 32 -5.21 18.96 -6.19
C ARG A 32 -3.72 19.21 -5.96
N PRO A 33 -3.34 20.19 -5.13
CA PRO A 33 -1.96 20.33 -4.69
C PRO A 33 -1.47 19.02 -4.08
N SER A 34 -0.25 18.61 -4.43
CA SER A 34 0.38 17.39 -3.92
C SER A 34 -0.32 16.06 -4.29
N MET A 35 -1.05 16.01 -5.42
CA MET A 35 -1.60 14.77 -5.96
C MET A 35 -0.53 13.91 -6.67
N TYR A 36 -0.51 12.60 -6.39
CA TYR A 36 0.39 11.63 -7.04
C TYR A 36 -0.37 10.38 -7.45
N VAL A 37 0.03 9.80 -8.59
CA VAL A 37 -0.52 8.55 -9.11
C VAL A 37 0.48 7.42 -8.83
N VAL A 38 0.00 6.34 -8.22
CA VAL A 38 0.77 5.11 -7.94
C VAL A 38 0.10 3.94 -8.64
N SER A 39 0.88 3.14 -9.38
CA SER A 39 0.41 1.98 -10.16
C SER A 39 1.26 0.74 -9.87
N ASP A 40 0.69 -0.45 -10.10
CA ASP A 40 1.35 -1.75 -9.96
C ASP A 40 2.51 -1.93 -10.96
N ARG A 41 3.70 -2.24 -10.43
CA ARG A 41 4.80 -2.97 -11.08
C ARG A 41 5.50 -3.92 -10.07
N ASN A 42 4.97 -5.15 -9.96
CA ASN A 42 5.60 -6.42 -9.50
C ASN A 42 5.78 -6.71 -7.98
N GLU A 43 5.44 -7.95 -7.58
CA GLU A 43 5.05 -8.40 -6.23
C GLU A 43 6.14 -9.24 -5.50
N SER A 44 7.26 -9.60 -6.15
CA SER A 44 8.42 -10.25 -5.50
C SER A 44 9.18 -9.34 -4.50
N ILE A 45 8.67 -8.11 -4.36
CA ILE A 45 9.11 -6.94 -3.60
C ILE A 45 9.48 -7.18 -2.12
N LEU A 46 8.45 -7.69 -1.43
CA LEU A 46 8.01 -7.12 -0.14
C LEU A 46 8.82 -7.60 1.08
N LYS A 47 9.34 -8.82 1.05
CA LYS A 47 10.15 -9.40 2.14
C LYS A 47 11.64 -9.10 2.00
N ALA A 48 12.14 -8.94 0.78
CA ALA A 48 13.48 -8.42 0.51
C ALA A 48 13.56 -6.89 0.72
N THR A 49 12.45 -6.16 0.53
CA THR A 49 12.34 -4.70 0.77
C THR A 49 12.73 -4.20 2.13
N SER A 50 12.28 -4.85 3.19
CA SER A 50 12.58 -4.35 4.53
C SER A 50 14.05 -4.48 4.91
N ILE A 51 14.81 -5.34 4.21
CA ILE A 51 16.22 -5.63 4.52
C ILE A 51 17.16 -4.87 3.57
N VAL A 52 16.81 -4.71 2.29
CA VAL A 52 17.72 -4.17 1.27
C VAL A 52 17.31 -2.77 0.76
N TYR A 53 16.06 -2.33 0.93
CA TYR A 53 15.58 -1.26 0.06
C TYR A 53 15.74 0.14 0.65
N PRO A 54 16.54 1.00 -0.03
CA PRO A 54 16.75 2.40 0.34
C PRO A 54 15.47 3.23 0.22
N ALA A 55 14.47 2.74 -0.52
CA ALA A 55 13.16 3.37 -0.68
C ALA A 55 12.47 3.74 0.65
N ARG A 56 12.73 2.97 1.72
CA ARG A 56 12.12 3.14 3.05
C ARG A 56 12.98 3.90 4.05
N SER A 57 14.14 4.41 3.66
CA SER A 57 15.00 5.17 4.55
C SER A 57 14.32 6.45 5.00
N TYR A 58 14.47 6.77 6.29
CA TYR A 58 13.89 7.98 6.88
C TYR A 58 14.89 9.14 6.87
N THR A 59 16.18 8.86 6.69
CA THR A 59 17.26 9.84 6.58
C THR A 59 18.10 9.62 5.33
N LEU A 60 18.81 10.68 4.89
CA LEU A 60 19.72 10.59 3.74
C LEU A 60 20.89 9.66 4.04
N ASP A 61 21.37 9.64 5.29
CA ASP A 61 22.47 8.76 5.71
C ASP A 61 22.06 7.29 5.60
N GLU A 62 20.88 6.93 6.11
CA GLU A 62 20.34 5.57 5.96
C GLU A 62 20.11 5.19 4.50
N PHE A 63 19.73 6.15 3.66
CA PHE A 63 19.56 5.94 2.22
C PHE A 63 20.92 5.67 1.55
N ASN A 64 21.90 6.53 1.78
CA ASN A 64 23.23 6.43 1.20
C ASN A 64 23.94 5.14 1.63
N GLU A 65 23.87 4.77 2.92
CA GLU A 65 24.45 3.51 3.41
C GLU A 65 23.84 2.29 2.69
N ARG A 66 22.53 2.29 2.45
CA ARG A 66 21.87 1.22 1.70
C ARG A 66 22.21 1.25 0.21
N MET A 67 22.36 2.43 -0.39
CA MET A 67 22.80 2.55 -1.79
C MET A 67 24.23 2.05 -1.99
N LEU A 68 25.13 2.27 -1.03
CA LEU A 68 26.48 1.69 -1.04
C LEU A 68 26.44 0.17 -1.01
N LYS A 69 25.62 -0.43 -0.14
CA LYS A 69 25.43 -1.89 -0.11
C LYS A 69 24.87 -2.45 -1.42
N ILE A 70 24.04 -1.69 -2.13
CA ILE A 70 23.53 -2.09 -3.46
C ILE A 70 24.65 -2.04 -4.49
N GLU A 71 25.49 -1.00 -4.46
CA GLU A 71 26.64 -0.84 -5.36
C GLU A 71 27.69 -1.95 -5.16
N GLU A 72 27.92 -2.36 -3.91
CA GLU A 72 28.80 -3.50 -3.58
C GLU A 72 28.31 -4.82 -4.20
N VAL A 73 26.99 -4.98 -4.36
CA VAL A 73 26.39 -6.16 -5.00
C VAL A 73 26.45 -6.05 -6.52
N ASP A 74 26.00 -4.91 -7.07
CA ASP A 74 26.03 -4.63 -8.50
C ASP A 74 25.96 -3.11 -8.78
N PRO A 75 27.05 -2.49 -9.27
CA PRO A 75 27.07 -1.08 -9.63
C PRO A 75 26.03 -0.69 -10.71
N CYS A 76 25.69 -1.61 -11.62
CA CYS A 76 24.70 -1.36 -12.66
C CYS A 76 23.31 -1.11 -12.07
N VAL A 77 22.99 -1.77 -10.95
CA VAL A 77 21.71 -1.58 -10.25
C VAL A 77 21.64 -0.18 -9.64
N LYS A 78 22.73 0.32 -9.04
CA LYS A 78 22.76 1.70 -8.50
C LYS A 78 22.57 2.75 -9.59
N SER A 79 23.23 2.59 -10.75
CA SER A 79 23.06 3.48 -11.90
C SER A 79 21.62 3.48 -12.38
N TYR A 80 21.06 2.29 -12.63
CA TYR A 80 19.67 2.14 -13.04
C TYR A 80 18.68 2.82 -12.06
N LEU A 81 18.89 2.63 -10.75
CA LEU A 81 18.06 3.26 -9.72
C LEU A 81 18.18 4.79 -9.70
N TYR A 82 19.36 5.33 -10.01
CA TYR A 82 19.60 6.76 -10.17
C TYR A 82 18.86 7.30 -11.39
N ASP A 83 18.95 6.62 -12.53
CA ASP A 83 18.33 7.03 -13.80
C ASP A 83 16.79 7.09 -13.74
N ILE A 84 16.16 6.24 -12.92
CA ILE A 84 14.72 6.35 -12.63
C ILE A 84 14.38 7.69 -11.95
N GLY A 85 15.30 8.21 -11.14
CA GLY A 85 15.16 9.40 -10.32
C GLY A 85 14.67 9.09 -8.90
N TYR A 86 15.52 9.30 -7.89
CA TYR A 86 15.24 8.95 -6.49
C TYR A 86 13.97 9.57 -5.91
N HIS A 87 13.62 10.79 -6.34
CA HIS A 87 12.38 11.46 -5.94
C HIS A 87 11.11 10.69 -6.35
N ARG A 88 11.20 9.75 -7.29
CA ARG A 88 10.05 8.96 -7.77
C ARG A 88 9.78 7.72 -6.92
N TRP A 89 10.78 7.18 -6.23
CA TRP A 89 10.64 5.88 -5.57
C TRP A 89 11.20 5.82 -4.14
N THR A 90 11.80 6.90 -3.64
CA THR A 90 12.31 6.99 -2.27
C THR A 90 11.47 7.93 -1.41
N ARG A 91 11.35 7.61 -0.12
CA ARG A 91 10.71 8.52 0.84
C ARG A 91 11.52 9.79 1.06
N VAL A 92 12.85 9.67 1.23
CA VAL A 92 13.70 10.79 1.64
C VAL A 92 13.94 11.83 0.55
N HIS A 93 13.87 11.46 -0.74
CA HIS A 93 13.96 12.41 -1.85
C HIS A 93 12.59 12.82 -2.42
N ALA A 94 11.48 12.32 -1.88
CA ALA A 94 10.17 12.72 -2.36
C ALA A 94 9.92 14.20 -2.04
N MET A 95 9.42 14.93 -3.04
CA MET A 95 9.04 16.36 -2.88
C MET A 95 7.77 16.55 -2.05
N VAL A 96 7.04 15.47 -1.78
CA VAL A 96 5.86 15.46 -0.92
C VAL A 96 5.92 14.30 0.05
N ASN A 97 5.14 14.42 1.11
CA ASN A 97 5.01 13.34 2.04
C ASN A 97 4.16 12.19 1.47
N ARG A 98 4.82 11.11 1.06
CA ARG A 98 4.17 9.87 0.61
C ARG A 98 3.97 8.95 1.81
N THR A 99 3.04 9.33 2.68
CA THR A 99 2.75 8.61 3.93
C THR A 99 2.51 7.12 3.66
N PHE A 100 3.36 6.27 4.22
CA PHE A 100 3.27 4.79 4.32
C PHE A 100 3.12 3.93 3.04
N THR A 101 2.45 4.40 2.00
CA THR A 101 1.89 3.58 0.93
C THR A 101 2.67 3.79 -0.35
N MET A 102 3.85 3.19 -0.41
CA MET A 102 4.71 3.14 -1.60
C MET A 102 4.63 1.79 -2.31
N THR A 103 3.56 1.01 -2.07
CA THR A 103 3.46 -0.36 -2.55
C THR A 103 2.16 -0.57 -3.34
N SER A 104 2.25 -1.41 -4.37
CA SER A 104 1.15 -1.82 -5.25
C SER A 104 0.11 -2.71 -4.58
N ASN A 105 0.29 -3.07 -3.30
CA ASN A 105 -0.57 -3.99 -2.54
C ASN A 105 -2.05 -3.64 -2.64
N ILE A 106 -2.40 -2.36 -2.76
CA ILE A 106 -3.79 -1.91 -2.95
C ILE A 106 -4.33 -2.41 -4.29
N ALA A 107 -3.59 -2.15 -5.37
CA ALA A 107 -3.95 -2.58 -6.72
C ALA A 107 -3.95 -4.12 -6.84
N GLU A 108 -2.98 -4.80 -6.24
CA GLU A 108 -2.91 -6.27 -6.19
C GLU A 108 -4.10 -6.87 -5.45
N SER A 109 -4.44 -6.34 -4.27
CA SER A 109 -5.59 -6.80 -3.49
C SER A 109 -6.90 -6.61 -4.27
N LEU A 110 -7.06 -5.47 -4.96
CA LEU A 110 -8.21 -5.24 -5.83
C LEU A 110 -8.23 -6.18 -7.03
N ASN A 111 -7.09 -6.45 -7.65
CA ASN A 111 -6.97 -7.40 -8.76
C ASN A 111 -7.39 -8.81 -8.34
N VAL A 112 -7.00 -9.25 -7.14
CA VAL A 112 -7.40 -10.55 -6.59
C VAL A 112 -8.90 -10.59 -6.35
N VAL A 113 -9.47 -9.59 -5.68
CA VAL A 113 -10.90 -9.57 -5.34
C VAL A 113 -11.77 -9.48 -6.58
N THR A 114 -11.34 -8.76 -7.62
CA THR A 114 -12.13 -8.58 -8.85
C THR A 114 -11.84 -9.62 -9.94
N LYS A 115 -10.99 -10.61 -9.67
CA LYS A 115 -10.51 -11.56 -10.69
C LYS A 115 -11.64 -12.29 -11.42
N GLU A 116 -12.59 -12.85 -10.66
CA GLU A 116 -13.72 -13.61 -11.21
C GLU A 116 -14.80 -12.69 -11.77
N ALA A 117 -15.04 -11.55 -11.12
CA ALA A 117 -16.04 -10.57 -11.54
C ALA A 117 -15.77 -10.00 -12.96
N ARG A 118 -14.50 -9.97 -13.40
CA ARG A 118 -14.12 -9.52 -14.75
C ARG A 118 -14.63 -10.40 -15.89
N GLU A 119 -15.10 -11.61 -15.59
CA GLU A 119 -15.68 -12.52 -16.58
C GLU A 119 -17.20 -12.38 -16.69
N LEU A 120 -17.80 -11.57 -15.82
CA LEU A 120 -19.23 -11.31 -15.83
C LEU A 120 -19.60 -10.30 -16.94
N PRO A 121 -20.87 -10.32 -17.41
CA PRO A 121 -21.44 -9.22 -18.17
C PRO A 121 -21.19 -7.86 -17.51
N ILE A 122 -21.14 -6.79 -18.30
CA ILE A 122 -20.80 -5.44 -17.80
C ILE A 122 -21.71 -5.05 -16.62
N TYR A 123 -23.01 -5.30 -16.73
CA TYR A 123 -23.95 -5.04 -15.66
C TYR A 123 -23.58 -5.76 -14.36
N ASP A 124 -23.38 -7.08 -14.41
CA ASP A 124 -23.03 -7.90 -13.25
C ASP A 124 -21.66 -7.53 -12.65
N LEU A 125 -20.70 -7.11 -13.48
CA LEU A 125 -19.42 -6.59 -13.03
C LEU A 125 -19.61 -5.28 -12.25
N LEU A 126 -20.40 -4.34 -12.78
CA LEU A 126 -20.68 -3.06 -12.13
C LEU A 126 -21.42 -3.28 -10.81
N GLU A 127 -22.40 -4.18 -10.79
CA GLU A 127 -23.14 -4.54 -9.58
C GLU A 127 -22.23 -5.22 -8.54
N TYR A 128 -21.35 -6.12 -8.97
CA TYR A 128 -20.32 -6.69 -8.10
C TYR A 128 -19.43 -5.62 -7.47
N MET A 129 -18.96 -4.66 -8.27
CA MET A 129 -18.12 -3.55 -7.79
C MET A 129 -18.88 -2.68 -6.79
N ARG A 130 -20.15 -2.34 -7.07
CA ARG A 130 -21.02 -1.59 -6.15
C ARG A 130 -21.17 -2.31 -4.82
N MET A 131 -21.55 -3.60 -4.83
CA MET A 131 -21.69 -4.41 -3.62
C MET A 131 -20.38 -4.54 -2.84
N LEU A 132 -19.25 -4.67 -3.54
CA LEU A 132 -17.93 -4.73 -2.91
C LEU A 132 -17.63 -3.45 -2.14
N LEU A 133 -17.85 -2.29 -2.77
CA LEU A 133 -17.64 -0.98 -2.16
C LEU A 133 -18.61 -0.74 -1.00
N GLU A 134 -19.88 -1.13 -1.15
CA GLU A 134 -20.89 -1.05 -0.09
C GLU A 134 -20.45 -1.84 1.15
N ARG A 135 -20.10 -3.12 0.95
CA ARG A 135 -19.61 -3.99 2.03
C ARG A 135 -18.37 -3.41 2.70
N TRP A 136 -17.38 -2.99 1.92
CA TRP A 136 -16.14 -2.44 2.47
C TRP A 136 -16.36 -1.14 3.24
N THR A 137 -17.17 -0.23 2.71
CA THR A 137 -17.54 1.03 3.37
C THR A 137 -18.22 0.74 4.70
N LYS A 138 -19.21 -0.16 4.71
CA LYS A 138 -19.92 -0.58 5.92
C LYS A 138 -18.98 -1.22 6.94
N GLU A 139 -18.11 -2.14 6.53
CA GLU A 139 -17.13 -2.78 7.42
C GLU A 139 -16.16 -1.76 8.04
N LYS A 140 -15.68 -0.80 7.25
CA LYS A 140 -14.76 0.24 7.73
C LYS A 140 -15.45 1.20 8.69
N LEU A 141 -16.69 1.60 8.38
CA LEU A 141 -17.52 2.41 9.25
C LEU A 141 -17.77 1.70 10.58
N LEU A 142 -18.14 0.42 10.57
CA LEU A 142 -18.35 -0.38 11.79
C LEU A 142 -17.06 -0.49 12.61
N LYS A 143 -15.92 -0.72 11.97
CA LYS A 143 -14.61 -0.73 12.64
C LYS A 143 -14.28 0.63 13.28
N ALA A 144 -14.56 1.73 12.58
CA ALA A 144 -14.36 3.09 13.11
C ALA A 144 -15.30 3.39 14.28
N LYS A 145 -16.58 3.00 14.19
CA LYS A 145 -17.57 3.13 15.28
C LYS A 145 -17.16 2.36 16.52
N GLY A 146 -16.67 1.12 16.36
CA GLY A 146 -16.18 0.26 17.44
C GLY A 146 -14.77 0.56 17.93
N THR A 147 -14.06 1.54 17.35
CA THR A 147 -12.79 2.03 17.86
C THR A 147 -13.09 3.10 18.92
N PHE A 148 -12.49 2.99 20.11
CA PHE A 148 -12.66 3.98 21.20
C PHE A 148 -11.44 4.86 21.43
N THR A 149 -10.36 4.61 20.71
CA THR A 149 -9.12 5.40 20.75
C THR A 149 -9.24 6.67 19.91
N TYR A 150 -8.39 7.66 20.20
CA TYR A 150 -8.31 8.91 19.43
C TYR A 150 -7.93 8.65 17.96
N LEU A 151 -6.95 7.78 17.74
CA LEU A 151 -6.53 7.32 16.42
C LEU A 151 -7.31 6.07 15.98
N GLY A 152 -7.37 5.82 14.67
CA GLY A 152 -7.82 4.54 14.15
C GLY A 152 -6.91 3.39 14.59
N TYR A 153 -7.48 2.19 14.74
CA TYR A 153 -6.82 0.99 15.29
C TYR A 153 -5.37 0.78 14.82
N LYS A 154 -5.11 0.86 13.50
CA LYS A 154 -3.78 0.65 12.93
C LYS A 154 -2.75 1.65 13.49
N PHE A 155 -3.09 2.94 13.48
CA PHE A 155 -2.19 4.00 13.89
C PHE A 155 -2.09 4.12 15.41
N ASN A 156 -3.16 3.76 16.14
CA ASN A 156 -3.07 3.62 17.59
C ASN A 156 -2.06 2.54 17.99
N LYS A 157 -2.12 1.37 17.34
CA LYS A 157 -1.17 0.28 17.59
C LYS A 157 0.28 0.73 17.34
N GLU A 158 0.53 1.41 16.23
CA GLU A 158 1.85 1.94 15.91
C GLU A 158 2.32 2.99 16.93
N LEU A 159 1.41 3.84 17.39
CA LEU A 159 1.69 4.81 18.45
C LEU A 159 1.99 4.12 19.78
N ASP A 160 1.29 3.04 20.14
CA ASP A 160 1.53 2.24 21.35
C ASP A 160 2.90 1.56 21.32
N GLU A 161 3.30 1.05 20.16
CA GLU A 161 4.64 0.50 19.92
C GLU A 161 5.71 1.59 20.11
N ASN A 162 5.52 2.77 19.51
CA ASN A 162 6.41 3.92 19.70
C ASN A 162 6.43 4.41 21.16
N ASN A 163 5.29 4.39 21.85
CA ASN A 163 5.19 4.78 23.24
C ASN A 163 5.99 3.82 24.13
N THR A 164 5.88 2.52 23.87
CA THR A 164 6.66 1.47 24.57
C THR A 164 8.16 1.69 24.39
N LEU A 165 8.61 1.97 23.15
CA LEU A 165 10.01 2.30 22.87
C LEU A 165 10.46 3.57 23.60
N SER A 166 9.59 4.59 23.65
CA SER A 166 9.90 5.87 24.29
C SER A 166 10.23 5.76 25.79
N GLN A 167 9.73 4.73 26.48
CA GLN A 167 9.94 4.54 27.92
C GLN A 167 11.40 4.33 28.29
N LYS A 168 12.21 3.82 27.35
CA LYS A 168 13.63 3.56 27.55
C LYS A 168 14.51 4.76 27.22
N LEU A 169 13.95 5.81 26.62
CA LEU A 169 14.69 6.95 26.11
C LEU A 169 14.86 8.02 27.18
N ARG A 170 16.05 8.62 27.23
CA ARG A 170 16.35 9.77 28.11
C ARG A 170 16.27 11.05 27.31
N VAL A 171 15.71 12.09 27.91
CA VAL A 171 15.48 13.38 27.24
C VAL A 171 16.24 14.46 27.99
N ARG A 172 16.87 15.36 27.23
CA ARG A 172 17.46 16.62 27.71
C ARG A 172 16.79 17.76 26.96
N ALA A 173 16.07 18.64 27.66
CA ALA A 173 15.50 19.83 27.06
C ALA A 173 16.60 20.89 26.88
N SER A 174 16.71 21.44 25.67
CA SER A 174 17.55 22.61 25.40
C SER A 174 16.74 23.90 25.47
N THR A 175 15.50 23.85 25.00
CA THR A 175 14.49 24.90 25.12
C THR A 175 13.15 24.23 25.39
N ASP A 176 12.08 25.02 25.48
CA ASP A 176 10.73 24.47 25.58
C ASP A 176 10.43 23.54 24.39
N HIS A 177 10.78 23.91 23.17
CA HIS A 177 10.40 23.14 21.98
C HIS A 177 11.49 22.17 21.49
N LEU A 178 12.76 22.42 21.84
CA LEU A 178 13.91 21.66 21.35
C LEU A 178 14.46 20.70 22.40
N HIS A 179 14.53 19.43 22.04
CA HIS A 179 14.99 18.37 22.93
C HIS A 179 16.03 17.48 22.25
N THR A 180 17.02 17.06 23.03
CA THR A 180 17.95 15.99 22.68
C THR A 180 17.46 14.71 23.34
N VAL A 181 17.18 13.70 22.52
CA VAL A 181 16.73 12.37 22.97
C VAL A 181 17.85 11.35 22.79
N LEU A 182 18.22 10.69 23.88
CA LEU A 182 19.27 9.67 23.93
C LEU A 182 18.65 8.28 23.80
N ASP A 183 19.10 7.53 22.80
CA ASP A 183 18.76 6.13 22.56
C ASP A 183 20.05 5.29 22.54
N GLY A 184 20.45 4.80 23.72
CA GLY A 184 21.76 4.19 23.93
C GLY A 184 22.90 5.17 23.62
N VAL A 185 23.69 4.88 22.58
CA VAL A 185 24.81 5.71 22.13
C VAL A 185 24.40 6.79 21.12
N LYS A 186 23.20 6.67 20.52
CA LYS A 186 22.72 7.60 19.50
C LYS A 186 21.98 8.76 20.15
N GLN A 187 22.10 9.93 19.53
CA GLN A 187 21.38 11.13 19.94
C GLN A 187 20.51 11.62 18.79
N TYR A 188 19.29 12.04 19.12
CA TYR A 188 18.34 12.56 18.17
C TYR A 188 17.86 13.94 18.60
N ILE A 189 17.75 14.84 17.64
CA ILE A 189 17.23 16.19 17.84
C ILE A 189 15.73 16.15 17.52
N MET A 190 14.92 16.65 18.42
CA MET A 190 13.47 16.66 18.30
C MET A 190 12.96 18.08 18.57
N CYS A 191 12.16 18.61 17.65
CA CYS A 191 11.49 19.90 17.77
C CYS A 191 9.97 19.69 17.71
N LEU A 192 9.27 19.96 18.82
CA LEU A 192 7.82 19.76 18.93
C LEU A 192 7.02 20.78 18.12
N GLU A 193 7.46 22.04 18.13
CA GLU A 193 6.79 23.14 17.44
C GLU A 193 6.71 22.88 15.93
N THR A 194 7.82 22.47 15.32
CA THR A 194 7.90 22.15 13.89
C THR A 194 7.53 20.71 13.56
N LYS A 195 7.23 19.88 14.57
CA LYS A 195 6.95 18.45 14.44
C LYS A 195 8.06 17.67 13.70
N LYS A 196 9.32 18.03 13.93
CA LYS A 196 10.50 17.44 13.26
C LYS A 196 11.35 16.63 14.23
N CYS A 197 11.80 15.47 13.77
CA CYS A 197 12.80 14.68 14.45
C CYS A 197 13.92 14.29 13.49
N SER A 198 15.18 14.30 13.98
CA SER A 198 16.32 13.87 13.17
C SER A 198 16.27 12.40 12.76
N CYS A 199 15.40 11.59 13.37
CA CYS A 199 15.14 10.22 12.92
C CYS A 199 14.27 10.13 11.64
N GLY A 200 13.75 11.25 11.12
CA GLY A 200 12.95 11.27 9.90
C GLY A 200 11.48 10.88 10.06
N LYS A 201 11.17 9.98 11.00
CA LYS A 201 9.85 9.36 11.15
C LYS A 201 8.74 10.35 11.48
N PHE A 202 8.96 11.30 12.38
CA PHE A 202 7.87 12.17 12.85
C PHE A 202 7.25 12.99 11.72
N GLN A 203 8.10 13.63 10.91
CA GLN A 203 7.68 14.45 9.79
C GLN A 203 7.17 13.64 8.59
N LEU A 204 7.72 12.43 8.35
CA LEU A 204 7.34 11.59 7.21
C LEU A 204 6.10 10.75 7.49
N ASP A 205 5.98 10.19 8.69
CA ASP A 205 4.80 9.40 9.04
C ASP A 205 3.66 10.31 9.51
N GLU A 206 3.91 11.59 9.80
CA GLU A 206 2.98 12.54 10.43
C GLU A 206 2.34 12.00 11.73
N LEU A 207 3.12 11.16 12.42
CA LEU A 207 2.76 10.49 13.64
C LEU A 207 3.94 10.60 14.62
N PRO A 208 3.72 10.91 15.90
CA PRO A 208 4.80 10.96 16.88
C PRO A 208 5.62 9.67 16.90
N CYS A 209 6.92 9.82 16.60
CA CYS A 209 7.87 8.73 16.76
C CYS A 209 8.22 8.53 18.25
N ALA A 210 8.95 7.46 18.58
CA ALA A 210 9.37 7.20 19.96
C ALA A 210 10.12 8.38 20.61
N HIS A 211 10.94 9.12 19.85
CA HIS A 211 11.63 10.31 20.36
C HIS A 211 10.68 11.47 20.66
N ALA A 212 9.70 11.71 19.78
CA ALA A 212 8.68 12.74 19.99
C ALA A 212 7.84 12.40 21.23
N LEU A 213 7.42 11.15 21.38
CA LEU A 213 6.68 10.69 22.56
C LEU A 213 7.49 10.81 23.87
N ALA A 214 8.80 10.53 23.82
CA ALA A 214 9.67 10.71 24.98
C ALA A 214 9.73 12.19 25.42
N ALA A 215 9.82 13.11 24.46
CA ALA A 215 9.85 14.54 24.74
C ALA A 215 8.49 15.10 25.18
N LEU A 216 7.39 14.61 24.61
CA LEU A 216 6.04 14.93 25.07
C LEU A 216 5.84 14.48 26.52
N ARG A 217 6.28 13.28 26.88
CA ARG A 217 6.29 12.79 28.26
C ARG A 217 7.09 13.71 29.18
N HIS A 218 8.27 14.17 28.73
CA HIS A 218 9.10 15.11 29.49
C HIS A 218 8.37 16.44 29.76
N ARG A 219 7.58 16.93 28.77
CA ARG A 219 6.73 18.13 28.91
C ARG A 219 5.38 17.89 29.59
N LYS A 220 5.02 16.63 29.87
CA LYS A 220 3.68 16.22 30.34
C LYS A 220 2.56 16.66 29.39
N GLU A 221 2.85 16.67 28.09
CA GLU A 221 1.86 16.95 27.04
C GLU A 221 1.35 15.67 26.41
N THR A 222 0.12 15.73 25.89
CA THR A 222 -0.51 14.61 25.21
C THR A 222 -0.21 14.65 23.71
N TYR A 223 -0.34 13.50 23.03
CA TYR A 223 0.12 13.34 21.65
C TYR A 223 -0.88 13.81 20.59
N GLU A 224 -2.14 14.04 20.95
CA GLU A 224 -3.26 14.25 20.03
C GLU A 224 -3.02 15.45 19.10
N ASN A 225 -2.43 16.53 19.62
CA ASN A 225 -2.10 17.74 18.84
C ASN A 225 -0.94 17.54 17.85
N TYR A 226 -0.24 16.40 17.96
CA TYR A 226 0.95 16.07 17.20
C TYR A 226 0.70 15.00 16.14
N CYS A 227 -0.51 14.45 16.06
CA CYS A 227 -0.91 13.47 15.05
C CYS A 227 -1.56 14.14 13.84
N SER A 228 -1.38 13.55 12.66
CA SER A 228 -2.11 13.94 11.45
C SER A 228 -3.62 13.72 11.61
N PRO A 229 -4.47 14.67 11.18
CA PRO A 229 -5.92 14.51 11.22
C PRO A 229 -6.39 13.29 10.40
N TYR A 230 -5.61 12.85 9.40
CA TYR A 230 -5.92 11.69 8.55
C TYR A 230 -5.96 10.36 9.31
N TYR A 231 -5.34 10.29 10.49
CA TYR A 231 -5.30 9.07 11.30
C TYR A 231 -6.35 9.02 12.39
N THR A 232 -7.06 10.12 12.61
CA THR A 232 -8.03 10.22 13.70
C THR A 232 -9.26 9.37 13.42
N ARG A 233 -9.84 8.84 14.50
CA ARG A 233 -11.14 8.16 14.45
C ARG A 233 -12.22 9.06 13.83
N LYS A 234 -12.20 10.35 14.16
CA LYS A 234 -13.15 11.35 13.62
C LYS A 234 -13.09 11.40 12.09
N SER A 235 -11.90 11.53 11.51
CA SER A 235 -11.73 11.55 10.04
C SER A 235 -12.14 10.22 9.40
N LEU A 236 -11.85 9.08 10.05
CA LEU A 236 -12.28 7.78 9.55
C LEU A 236 -13.80 7.64 9.53
N LEU A 237 -14.50 8.15 10.54
CA LEU A 237 -15.97 8.16 10.57
C LEU A 237 -16.52 9.00 9.42
N LEU A 238 -16.06 10.25 9.26
CA LEU A 238 -16.49 11.15 8.20
C LEU A 238 -16.21 10.57 6.80
N THR A 239 -15.07 9.91 6.61
CA THR A 239 -14.69 9.29 5.33
C THR A 239 -15.67 8.20 4.89
N TYR A 240 -16.22 7.43 5.83
CA TYR A 240 -17.08 6.27 5.54
C TYR A 240 -18.54 6.49 5.95
N GLU A 241 -18.92 7.71 6.31
CA GLU A 241 -20.28 8.08 6.69
C GLU A 241 -21.23 8.03 5.49
N MET A 242 -20.74 8.46 4.32
CA MET A 242 -21.53 8.47 3.10
C MET A 242 -21.77 7.02 2.62
N PRO A 243 -23.04 6.57 2.54
CA PRO A 243 -23.35 5.25 2.07
C PRO A 243 -23.14 5.13 0.55
N VAL A 244 -22.78 3.93 0.10
CA VAL A 244 -22.96 3.56 -1.30
C VAL A 244 -24.44 3.26 -1.48
N ASN A 245 -25.11 4.02 -2.36
CA ASN A 245 -26.55 3.84 -2.56
C ASN A 245 -26.84 2.48 -3.21
N PRO A 246 -27.84 1.72 -2.71
CA PRO A 246 -28.32 0.53 -3.38
C PRO A 246 -29.04 0.89 -4.67
N LEU A 247 -28.98 0.00 -5.66
CA LEU A 247 -29.81 0.11 -6.85
C LEU A 247 -31.18 -0.52 -6.58
N PRO A 248 -32.28 0.11 -7.03
CA PRO A 248 -33.59 -0.53 -7.01
C PRO A 248 -33.61 -1.71 -7.98
N ASP A 249 -34.61 -2.59 -7.82
CA ASP A 249 -34.86 -3.67 -8.76
C ASP A 249 -35.10 -3.12 -10.17
N GLU A 250 -34.63 -3.86 -11.19
CA GLU A 250 -34.74 -3.48 -12.61
C GLU A 250 -36.18 -3.19 -13.03
N SER A 251 -37.17 -3.89 -12.46
CA SER A 251 -38.60 -3.65 -12.72
C SER A 251 -39.09 -2.26 -12.31
N LYS A 252 -38.32 -1.52 -11.50
CA LYS A 252 -38.65 -0.18 -11.01
C LYS A 252 -37.83 0.92 -11.66
N TRP A 253 -36.98 0.59 -12.63
CA TRP A 253 -36.15 1.60 -13.29
C TRP A 253 -37.00 2.45 -14.22
N ASP A 254 -36.92 3.76 -14.03
CA ASP A 254 -37.43 4.73 -14.99
C ASP A 254 -36.31 5.03 -15.99
N VAL A 255 -36.26 4.25 -17.08
CA VAL A 255 -35.23 4.36 -18.11
C VAL A 255 -35.72 5.33 -19.19
N PRO A 256 -35.04 6.47 -19.41
CA PRO A 256 -35.42 7.41 -20.46
C PRO A 256 -35.42 6.75 -21.84
N GLN A 257 -36.40 7.11 -22.68
CA GLN A 257 -36.58 6.50 -24.01
C GLN A 257 -35.32 6.56 -24.89
N HIS A 258 -34.56 7.65 -24.82
CA HIS A 258 -33.33 7.80 -25.60
C HIS A 258 -32.24 6.76 -25.26
N ILE A 259 -32.26 6.18 -24.05
CA ILE A 259 -31.35 5.09 -23.65
C ILE A 259 -31.89 3.74 -24.15
N LEU A 260 -33.22 3.53 -24.10
CA LEU A 260 -33.85 2.32 -24.64
C LEU A 260 -33.66 2.21 -26.16
N ASP A 261 -33.67 3.35 -26.85
CA ASP A 261 -33.45 3.43 -28.29
C ASP A 261 -31.96 3.31 -28.67
N GLU A 262 -31.05 3.37 -27.68
CA GLU A 262 -29.61 3.28 -27.91
C GLU A 262 -29.19 1.83 -28.19
N VAL A 263 -28.90 1.54 -29.45
CA VAL A 263 -28.37 0.23 -29.85
C VAL A 263 -26.87 0.16 -29.54
N VAL A 264 -26.53 -0.44 -28.41
CA VAL A 264 -25.14 -0.72 -28.05
C VAL A 264 -24.60 -1.84 -28.93
N LYS A 265 -23.76 -1.47 -29.91
CA LYS A 265 -23.06 -2.43 -30.78
C LYS A 265 -21.87 -3.04 -30.03
N PRO A 266 -21.51 -4.31 -30.30
CA PRO A 266 -20.27 -4.87 -29.77
C PRO A 266 -19.08 -4.03 -30.24
N PRO A 267 -17.97 -3.98 -29.47
CA PRO A 267 -16.77 -3.25 -29.86
C PRO A 267 -16.34 -3.64 -31.27
N ALA A 268 -16.15 -2.64 -32.14
CA ALA A 268 -15.58 -2.82 -33.47
C ALA A 268 -14.05 -3.02 -33.36
N GLY A 269 -13.63 -4.07 -32.66
CA GLY A 269 -12.23 -4.43 -32.50
C GLY A 269 -11.88 -5.65 -33.36
N ASP A 270 -10.65 -5.67 -33.88
CA ASP A 270 -10.06 -6.85 -34.50
C ASP A 270 -10.28 -8.08 -33.60
N LYS A 271 -10.58 -9.23 -34.22
CA LYS A 271 -10.75 -10.51 -33.52
C LYS A 271 -9.64 -10.66 -32.49
N ARG A 272 -10.02 -10.80 -31.22
CA ARG A 272 -9.10 -11.13 -30.12
C ARG A 272 -8.17 -12.24 -30.60
N GLN A 273 -6.85 -12.04 -30.52
CA GLN A 273 -5.89 -13.06 -30.96
C GLN A 273 -6.27 -14.41 -30.35
N SER A 274 -6.28 -15.45 -31.19
CA SER A 274 -6.73 -16.79 -30.79
C SER A 274 -5.89 -17.30 -29.62
N GLY A 275 -6.53 -17.58 -28.48
CA GLY A 275 -5.87 -18.02 -27.26
C GLY A 275 -6.54 -17.47 -26.00
N ARG A 276 -6.56 -18.26 -24.92
CA ARG A 276 -7.10 -17.82 -23.62
C ARG A 276 -6.20 -16.70 -23.07
N PRO A 277 -6.70 -15.48 -22.82
CA PRO A 277 -5.93 -14.46 -22.14
C PRO A 277 -5.44 -14.99 -20.80
N HIS A 278 -4.15 -14.85 -20.53
CA HIS A 278 -3.56 -15.37 -19.31
C HIS A 278 -4.15 -14.61 -18.11
N LYS A 279 -4.83 -15.33 -17.21
CA LYS A 279 -5.51 -14.76 -16.03
C LYS A 279 -4.55 -14.34 -14.92
N GLU A 280 -3.30 -14.79 -15.00
CA GLU A 280 -2.24 -14.47 -14.05
C GLU A 280 -1.20 -13.56 -14.70
N ARG A 281 -0.32 -12.97 -13.91
CA ARG A 281 0.88 -12.33 -14.44
C ARG A 281 1.87 -13.41 -14.91
N TYR A 282 2.71 -13.11 -15.90
CA TYR A 282 3.90 -13.93 -16.16
C TYR A 282 4.81 -13.90 -14.91
N LYS A 283 5.00 -15.07 -14.30
CA LYS A 283 5.92 -15.24 -13.18
C LYS A 283 7.35 -15.15 -13.72
N ILE A 284 8.17 -14.30 -13.12
CA ILE A 284 9.59 -14.19 -13.50
C ILE A 284 10.30 -15.50 -13.09
N PHE A 285 11.33 -15.90 -13.82
CA PHE A 285 12.06 -17.15 -13.61
C PHE A 285 12.48 -17.41 -12.14
N ASP A 286 12.78 -16.36 -11.37
CA ASP A 286 13.12 -16.47 -9.94
C ASP A 286 11.93 -16.80 -9.03
N GLU A 287 10.70 -16.39 -9.37
CA GLU A 287 9.49 -16.78 -8.62
C GLU A 287 9.21 -18.28 -8.78
N ILE A 288 9.57 -18.87 -9.92
CA ILE A 288 9.38 -20.31 -10.19
C ILE A 288 10.29 -21.14 -9.27
N LYS A 289 11.52 -20.69 -9.01
CA LYS A 289 12.47 -21.39 -8.11
C LYS A 289 12.11 -21.24 -6.63
N SER A 290 11.33 -20.24 -6.25
CA SER A 290 10.93 -20.01 -4.85
C SER A 290 9.96 -21.07 -4.31
N LYS A 291 9.27 -21.81 -5.19
CA LYS A 291 8.73 -23.13 -4.83
C LYS A 291 9.88 -24.12 -4.82
N LYS A 292 10.54 -24.27 -3.66
CA LYS A 292 11.35 -25.46 -3.39
C LYS A 292 10.42 -26.66 -3.54
N TYR A 293 10.41 -27.31 -4.71
CA TYR A 293 9.84 -28.64 -4.87
C TYR A 293 10.58 -29.51 -3.87
N LYS A 294 9.93 -29.83 -2.76
CA LYS A 294 10.43 -30.82 -1.82
C LYS A 294 10.40 -32.15 -2.57
N VAL A 295 11.54 -32.56 -3.09
CA VAL A 295 11.69 -33.88 -3.72
C VAL A 295 11.50 -34.90 -2.60
N SER A 296 10.38 -35.61 -2.60
CA SER A 296 10.12 -36.72 -1.71
C SER A 296 10.58 -38.02 -2.37
N CYS A 297 11.28 -38.85 -1.59
CA CYS A 297 11.78 -40.12 -2.05
C CYS A 297 10.68 -41.18 -2.01
N GLU A 298 10.28 -41.72 -3.17
CA GLU A 298 9.27 -42.80 -3.24
C GLU A 298 9.70 -44.10 -2.54
N ASN A 299 11.01 -44.30 -2.28
CA ASN A 299 11.49 -45.50 -1.60
C ASN A 299 11.33 -45.40 -0.08
N CYS A 300 11.82 -44.32 0.54
CA CYS A 300 11.86 -44.19 2.01
C CYS A 300 10.91 -43.12 2.57
N GLY A 301 10.26 -42.33 1.72
CA GLY A 301 9.39 -41.21 2.09
C GLY A 301 10.12 -39.95 2.56
N GLY A 302 11.45 -39.91 2.55
CA GLY A 302 12.25 -38.77 3.04
C GLY A 302 12.31 -37.62 2.03
N GLU A 303 12.40 -36.38 2.52
CA GLU A 303 12.54 -35.17 1.70
C GLU A 303 14.02 -34.89 1.35
N GLY A 304 14.26 -34.21 0.22
CA GLY A 304 15.59 -33.69 -0.16
C GLY A 304 16.42 -34.59 -1.09
N HIS A 305 15.89 -35.75 -1.49
CA HIS A 305 16.54 -36.66 -2.45
C HIS A 305 15.50 -37.50 -3.21
N ASN A 306 15.87 -38.06 -4.36
CA ASN A 306 14.98 -38.93 -5.16
C ASN A 306 15.30 -40.42 -4.97
N LYS A 307 14.46 -41.30 -5.51
CA LYS A 307 14.64 -42.77 -5.44
C LYS A 307 15.97 -43.25 -6.01
N ARG A 308 16.50 -42.59 -7.05
CA ARG A 308 17.76 -42.98 -7.72
C ARG A 308 18.99 -42.72 -6.86
N THR A 309 18.92 -41.72 -5.98
CA THR A 309 20.02 -41.35 -5.07
C THR A 309 19.77 -41.78 -3.62
N CYS A 310 18.73 -42.60 -3.39
CA CYS A 310 18.33 -43.01 -2.04
C CYS A 310 19.23 -44.13 -1.52
N LYS A 311 19.85 -43.91 -0.35
CA LYS A 311 20.62 -44.92 0.40
C LYS A 311 19.82 -45.55 1.55
N ASN A 312 18.58 -45.11 1.76
CA ASN A 312 17.72 -45.56 2.85
C ASN A 312 16.93 -46.80 2.46
N ALA A 313 16.59 -47.63 3.45
CA ALA A 313 15.76 -48.82 3.25
C ALA A 313 14.33 -48.45 2.77
N PRO A 314 13.65 -49.34 2.02
CA PRO A 314 12.27 -49.14 1.60
C PRO A 314 11.34 -48.97 2.79
N LYS A 315 10.33 -48.11 2.65
CA LYS A 315 9.29 -47.93 3.65
C LYS A 315 8.57 -49.27 3.87
N LYS A 316 8.59 -49.80 5.09
CA LYS A 316 7.81 -51.00 5.45
C LYS A 316 6.33 -50.69 5.22
N LYS A 317 5.62 -51.60 4.54
CA LYS A 317 4.20 -51.50 4.24
C LYS A 317 3.36 -51.40 5.50
#